data_AF-A0A6P0JWF9-F1
#
_entry.id   AF-A0A6P0JWF9-F1
#
_cell.length_a   1.000
_cell.length_b   1.000
_cell.length_c   1.000
_cell.angle_alpha   90.00
_cell.angle_beta   90.00
_cell.angle_gamma   90.00
#
_symmetry.space_group_name_H-M   'P 1'
#
loop_
_entity.id
_entity.type
_entity.pdbx_description
1 polymer ?
#
loop_
_entity_poly.entity_id
_entity_poly.type
_entity_poly.pdbx_seq_one_letter_code
_entity_poly.pdbx_strand_id
1 'polypeptide(L)'
;MRYWLVKSEPTDYSIQDLKRDQRAIWDGVRNYQARNFLREMEVRDSPKETLRDRVFFYHSNCKPPGIVGLAEVSQANVVDPTQFDPNSKYFDPKATPESPRWYTVELAF
;
A
#
# COMPACT_ATOMS: atom_id res chain seq x y z
N MET A 1 7.84 -0.78 16.07
CA MET A 1 6.58 -0.49 15.37
C MET A 1 6.62 0.97 14.93
N ARG A 2 6.46 1.23 13.63
CA ARG A 2 6.41 2.59 13.04
C ARG A 2 4.97 2.92 12.66
N TYR A 3 4.73 4.20 12.40
CA TYR A 3 3.44 4.74 11.97
C TYR A 3 3.58 5.46 10.64
N TRP A 4 2.58 5.26 9.79
CA TRP A 4 2.58 5.77 8.43
C TRP A 4 1.22 6.39 8.09
N LEU A 5 1.15 7.10 6.96
CA LEU A 5 -0.10 7.57 6.38
C LEU A 5 -0.08 7.28 4.88
N VAL A 6 -1.12 6.62 4.40
CA VAL A 6 -1.36 6.40 2.97
C VAL A 6 -2.57 7.22 2.52
N LYS A 7 -2.57 7.62 1.24
CA LYS A 7 -3.64 8.40 0.63
C LYS A 7 -4.32 7.57 -0.44
N SER A 8 -5.65 7.59 -0.46
CA SER A 8 -6.45 7.04 -1.54
C SER A 8 -7.67 7.93 -1.78
N GLU A 9 -8.10 8.02 -3.04
CA GLU A 9 -9.38 8.65 -3.37
C GLU A 9 -10.50 7.65 -3.05
N PRO A 10 -11.55 8.04 -2.30
CA PRO A 10 -12.59 7.09 -1.87
C PRO A 10 -13.39 6.50 -3.03
N THR A 11 -13.37 7.11 -4.21
CA THR A 11 -14.00 6.59 -5.43
C THR A 11 -13.16 5.52 -6.12
N ASP A 12 -11.85 5.50 -5.88
CA ASP A 12 -10.93 4.48 -6.41
C ASP A 12 -10.84 3.30 -5.44
N TYR A 13 -10.54 3.58 -4.17
CA TYR A 13 -10.48 2.57 -3.13
C TYR A 13 -10.62 3.19 -1.73
N SER A 14 -11.72 2.91 -1.03
CA SER A 14 -12.02 3.49 0.28
C SER A 14 -11.57 2.59 1.45
N ILE A 15 -11.63 3.12 2.67
CA ILE A 15 -11.43 2.31 3.88
C ILE A 15 -12.54 1.27 4.07
N GLN A 16 -13.74 1.52 3.53
CA GLN A 16 -14.84 0.55 3.57
C GLN A 16 -14.59 -0.59 2.59
N ASP A 17 -13.92 -0.32 1.46
CA ASP A 17 -13.45 -1.36 0.55
C ASP A 17 -12.38 -2.22 1.22
N LEU A 18 -11.39 -1.60 1.87
CA LEU A 18 -10.40 -2.35 2.66
C LEU A 18 -11.05 -3.20 3.77
N LYS A 19 -12.06 -2.65 4.45
CA LYS A 19 -12.83 -3.38 5.45
C LYS A 19 -13.60 -4.54 4.84
N ARG A 20 -14.19 -4.40 3.65
CA ARG A 20 -14.89 -5.48 2.95
C ARG A 20 -13.91 -6.57 2.53
N ASP A 21 -12.80 -6.18 1.93
CA ASP A 21 -11.84 -7.09 1.28
C ASP A 21 -10.85 -7.71 2.29
N GLN A 22 -10.80 -7.15 3.51
CA GLN A 22 -9.92 -7.50 4.63
C GLN A 22 -8.44 -7.27 4.38
N ARG A 23 -7.98 -7.43 3.14
CA ARG A 23 -6.60 -7.20 2.69
C ARG A 23 -6.58 -6.65 1.27
N ALA A 24 -5.60 -5.80 0.98
CA ALA A 24 -5.34 -5.34 -0.38
C ALA A 24 -3.87 -4.98 -0.60
N ILE A 25 -3.38 -5.25 -1.81
CA ILE A 25 -2.10 -4.71 -2.27
C ILE A 25 -2.27 -3.21 -2.46
N TRP A 26 -1.38 -2.42 -1.87
CA TRP A 26 -1.42 -0.96 -1.97
C TRP A 26 -0.75 -0.46 -3.26
N ASP A 27 -1.28 -0.87 -4.40
CA ASP A 27 -0.65 -0.67 -5.70
C ASP A 27 -0.64 0.80 -6.18
N GLY A 28 -0.04 1.02 -7.36
CA GLY A 28 -0.18 2.28 -8.09
C GLY A 28 0.71 3.43 -7.63
N VAL A 29 1.57 3.20 -6.63
CA VAL A 29 2.54 4.22 -6.20
C VAL A 29 3.66 4.36 -7.25
N ARG A 30 3.72 5.53 -7.89
CA ARG A 30 4.71 5.88 -8.93
C ARG A 30 5.61 7.06 -8.57
N ASN A 31 5.71 7.36 -7.27
CA ASN A 31 6.65 8.34 -6.72
C ASN A 31 7.80 7.61 -6.01
N TYR A 32 9.05 7.93 -6.37
CA TYR A 32 10.22 7.23 -5.82
C TYR A 32 10.39 7.38 -4.31
N GLN A 33 10.09 8.55 -3.74
CA GLN A 33 10.18 8.77 -2.31
C GLN A 33 9.10 7.98 -1.57
N ALA A 34 7.86 8.04 -2.04
CA ALA A 34 6.76 7.24 -1.49
C ALA A 34 7.06 5.74 -1.59
N ARG A 35 7.59 5.26 -2.72
CA ARG A 35 8.05 3.87 -2.87
C ARG A 35 9.11 3.51 -1.83
N ASN A 36 10.08 4.40 -1.58
CA ASN A 36 11.12 4.13 -0.59
C ASN A 36 10.52 4.02 0.82
N PHE A 37 9.55 4.86 1.17
CA PHE A 37 8.82 4.71 2.44
C PHE A 37 8.04 3.39 2.52
N LEU A 38 7.37 2.96 1.44
CA LEU A 38 6.69 1.65 1.42
C LEU A 38 7.66 0.48 1.64
N ARG A 39 8.89 0.58 1.12
CA ARG A 39 9.94 -0.44 1.34
C ARG A 39 10.49 -0.46 2.77
N GLU A 40 10.30 0.62 3.52
CA GLU A 40 10.71 0.74 4.92
C GLU A 40 9.63 0.27 5.91
N MET A 41 8.43 -0.04 5.43
CA MET A 41 7.37 -0.65 6.23
C MET A 41 7.70 -2.11 6.55
N GLU A 42 7.45 -2.54 7.77
CA GLU A 42 7.89 -3.84 8.26
C GLU A 42 6.76 -4.68 8.87
N VAL A 43 6.87 -5.99 8.65
CA VAL A 43 6.24 -7.04 9.46
C VAL A 43 7.38 -7.82 10.11
N ARG A 44 7.38 -7.91 11.44
CA ARG A 44 8.42 -8.59 12.21
C ARG A 44 7.80 -9.72 13.01
N ASP A 45 8.11 -10.94 12.63
CA ASP A 45 7.68 -12.14 13.35
C ASP A 45 8.68 -12.50 14.45
N SER A 46 8.15 -12.89 15.60
CA SER A 46 8.91 -13.44 16.71
C SER A 46 8.18 -14.66 17.29
N PRO A 47 8.84 -15.50 18.11
CA PRO A 47 8.17 -16.62 18.78
C PRO A 47 7.00 -16.21 19.70
N LYS A 48 6.92 -14.94 20.11
CA LYS A 48 5.88 -14.44 21.03
C LYS A 48 4.73 -13.76 20.31
N GLU A 49 5.03 -13.02 19.26
CA GLU A 49 4.06 -12.17 18.55
C GLU A 49 4.58 -11.75 17.18
N THR A 50 3.64 -11.36 16.31
CA THR A 50 3.90 -10.68 15.05
C THR A 50 3.66 -9.18 15.25
N LEU A 51 4.68 -8.35 15.01
CA LEU A 51 4.59 -6.91 15.07
C LEU A 51 4.46 -6.32 13.66
N ARG A 52 3.37 -5.60 13.42
CA ARG A 52 3.07 -4.94 12.15
C ARG A 52 3.12 -3.43 12.32
N ASP A 53 3.69 -2.73 11.36
CA ASP A 53 3.60 -1.28 11.34
C ASP A 53 2.15 -0.82 11.05
N ARG A 54 1.75 0.31 11.62
CA ARG A 54 0.38 0.84 11.53
C ARG A 54 0.27 1.97 10.52
N VAL A 55 -0.89 2.07 9.88
CA VAL A 55 -1.13 2.99 8.77
C VAL A 55 -2.42 3.76 8.99
N PHE A 56 -2.35 5.10 8.99
CA PHE A 56 -3.53 5.95 8.86
C PHE A 56 -4.00 5.93 7.41
N PHE A 57 -5.29 5.63 7.19
CA PHE A 57 -5.91 5.68 5.88
C PHE A 57 -6.52 7.05 5.66
N TYR A 58 -5.96 7.82 4.71
CA TYR A 58 -6.40 9.18 4.40
C TYR A 58 -7.18 9.22 3.10
N HIS A 59 -8.41 9.71 3.15
CA HIS A 59 -9.20 10.03 1.95
C HIS A 59 -8.76 11.37 1.37
N SER A 60 -8.19 11.33 0.17
CA SER A 60 -7.75 12.50 -0.61
C SER A 60 -8.71 12.81 -1.75
N ASN A 61 -8.60 14.03 -2.30
CA ASN A 61 -9.38 14.50 -3.45
C ASN A 61 -10.92 14.33 -3.30
N CYS A 62 -11.41 14.40 -2.06
CA CYS A 62 -12.82 14.24 -1.73
C CYS A 62 -13.27 15.33 -0.76
N LYS A 63 -14.59 15.35 -0.46
CA LYS A 63 -15.17 16.26 0.52
C LYS A 63 -16.02 15.47 1.52
N PRO A 64 -15.71 15.52 2.83
CA PRO A 64 -14.48 16.10 3.41
C PRO A 64 -13.24 15.21 3.15
N PRO A 65 -12.03 15.79 2.99
CA PRO A 65 -10.79 15.02 3.04
C PRO A 65 -10.35 14.80 4.49
N GLY A 66 -9.68 13.67 4.79
CA GLY A 66 -9.24 13.39 6.16
C GLY A 66 -8.80 11.96 6.41
N ILE A 67 -8.28 11.72 7.62
CA ILE A 67 -8.02 10.37 8.12
C ILE A 67 -9.36 9.73 8.48
N VAL A 68 -9.64 8.57 7.89
CA VAL A 68 -10.94 7.88 8.01
C VAL A 68 -10.84 6.53 8.71
N GLY A 69 -9.63 6.06 9.01
CA GLY A 69 -9.43 4.80 9.70
C GLY A 69 -7.96 4.46 9.90
N LEU A 70 -7.76 3.28 10.48
CA LEU A 70 -6.48 2.62 10.67
C LEU A 70 -6.45 1.34 9.83
N ALA A 71 -5.25 0.97 9.43
CA ALA A 71 -4.90 -0.29 8.81
C ALA A 71 -3.53 -0.72 9.35
N GLU A 72 -3.12 -1.94 9.02
CA GLU A 72 -1.79 -2.46 9.33
C GLU A 72 -1.12 -3.08 8.12
N VAL A 73 0.21 -3.14 8.13
CA VAL A 73 0.97 -3.81 7.07
C VAL A 73 0.85 -5.31 7.26
N SER A 74 0.15 -5.99 6.35
CA SER A 74 -0.02 -7.45 6.39
C SER A 74 1.15 -8.17 5.73
N GLN A 75 1.75 -7.57 4.70
CA GLN A 75 2.94 -8.06 4.01
C GLN A 75 3.83 -6.91 3.54
N ALA A 76 5.13 -6.97 3.85
CA ALA A 76 6.13 -5.99 3.42
C ALA A 76 6.81 -6.40 2.10
N ASN A 77 7.47 -5.44 1.43
CA ASN A 77 8.31 -5.66 0.24
C ASN A 77 7.61 -6.40 -0.91
N VAL A 78 6.35 -6.08 -1.17
CA VAL A 78 5.57 -6.63 -2.29
C VAL A 78 6.00 -5.96 -3.59
N VAL A 79 6.29 -6.73 -4.64
CA VAL A 79 6.45 -6.18 -5.99
C VAL A 79 5.08 -5.78 -6.51
N ASP A 80 4.90 -4.53 -6.92
CA ASP A 80 3.61 -4.07 -7.44
C ASP A 80 3.31 -4.76 -8.80
N PRO A 81 2.33 -5.69 -8.88
CA PRO A 81 2.10 -6.45 -10.10
C PRO A 81 1.56 -5.58 -11.24
N THR A 82 0.93 -4.44 -10.91
CA THR A 82 0.34 -3.52 -11.90
C THR A 82 1.38 -2.87 -12.79
N GLN A 83 2.67 -2.85 -12.37
CA GLN A 83 3.74 -2.31 -13.19
C GLN A 83 4.04 -3.15 -14.44
N PHE A 84 3.60 -4.42 -14.47
CA PHE A 84 3.85 -5.35 -15.58
C PHE A 84 2.64 -5.56 -16.51
N ASP A 85 1.45 -5.14 -16.11
CA ASP A 85 0.23 -5.31 -16.91
C ASP A 85 0.07 -4.14 -17.89
N PRO A 86 0.16 -4.36 -19.22
CA PRO A 86 0.02 -3.30 -20.21
C PRO A 86 -1.35 -2.61 -20.22
N ASN A 87 -2.38 -3.24 -19.64
CA ASN A 87 -3.72 -2.65 -19.53
C ASN A 87 -3.91 -1.82 -18.25
N SER A 88 -2.96 -1.89 -17.31
CA SER A 88 -3.03 -1.11 -16.09
C SER A 88 -2.70 0.35 -16.34
N LYS A 89 -3.43 1.26 -15.66
CA LYS A 89 -3.08 2.69 -15.56
C LYS A 89 -1.68 2.93 -15.00
N TYR A 90 -1.10 1.91 -14.34
CA TYR A 90 0.19 2.00 -13.66
C TYR A 90 1.30 1.17 -14.33
N PHE A 91 1.09 0.70 -15.56
CA PHE A 91 2.10 0.01 -16.34
C PHE A 91 3.41 0.83 -16.44
N ASP A 92 4.56 0.16 -16.27
CA ASP A 92 5.86 0.76 -16.51
C ASP A 92 6.64 -0.08 -17.53
N PRO A 93 6.79 0.37 -18.78
CA PRO A 93 7.44 -0.42 -19.83
C PRO A 93 8.93 -0.68 -19.59
N LYS A 94 9.55 -0.02 -18.61
CA LYS A 94 10.95 -0.26 -18.23
C LYS A 94 11.09 -1.17 -17.01
N ALA A 95 9.99 -1.57 -16.37
CA ALA A 95 10.02 -2.54 -15.29
C ALA A 95 9.90 -3.96 -15.87
N THR A 96 10.76 -4.87 -15.41
CA THR A 96 10.66 -6.30 -15.76
C THR A 96 10.56 -7.14 -14.48
N PRO A 97 10.07 -8.40 -14.55
CA PRO A 97 10.04 -9.28 -13.38
C PRO A 97 11.41 -9.48 -12.72
N GLU A 98 12.49 -9.43 -13.50
CA GLU A 98 13.88 -9.56 -13.03
C GLU A 98 14.42 -8.25 -12.44
N SER A 99 13.87 -7.11 -12.84
CA SER A 99 14.25 -5.78 -12.35
C SER A 99 13.01 -4.90 -12.08
N PRO A 100 12.20 -5.25 -11.07
CA PRO A 100 11.04 -4.46 -10.69
C PRO A 100 11.48 -3.08 -10.19
N ARG A 101 10.75 -2.05 -10.62
CA ARG A 101 11.03 -0.66 -10.22
C ARG A 101 10.12 -0.19 -9.10
N TRP A 102 8.94 -0.79 -8.98
CA TRP A 102 7.90 -0.40 -8.04
C TRP A 102 7.64 -1.50 -7.02
N TYR A 103 7.66 -1.08 -5.76
CA TYR A 103 7.43 -1.94 -4.61
C TYR A 103 6.39 -1.26 -3.73
N THR A 104 5.60 -2.08 -3.09
CA THR A 104 4.52 -1.70 -2.19
C THR A 104 4.40 -2.69 -1.04
N VAL A 105 3.29 -2.63 -0.32
CA VAL A 105 2.91 -3.52 0.77
C VAL A 105 1.50 -4.05 0.53
N GLU A 106 1.16 -5.13 1.24
CA GLU A 106 -0.25 -5.48 1.47
C GLU A 106 -0.70 -4.82 2.78
N LEU A 107 -1.88 -4.22 2.78
CA LEU A 107 -2.53 -3.66 3.96
C LEU A 107 -3.70 -4.55 4.39
N ALA A 108 -3.94 -4.65 5.68
CA ALA A 108 -5.13 -5.25 6.28
C ALA A 108 -5.91 -4.22 7.10
N PHE A 109 -7.24 -4.40 7.16
CA PHE A 109 -8.13 -3.58 8.02
C PHE A 109 -7.93 -3.87 9.50
#